data_AF-A0A970P863-F1
#
_entry.id   AF-A0A970P863-F1
#
_cell.length_a   1.000
_cell.length_b   1.000
_cell.length_c   1.000
_cell.angle_alpha   90.00
_cell.angle_beta   90.00
_cell.angle_gamma   90.00
#
_symmetry.space_group_name_H-M   'P 1'
#
loop_
_entity.id
_entity.type
_entity.pdbx_description
1 polymer ?
#
loop_
_entity_poly.entity_id
_entity_poly.type
_entity_poly.pdbx_seq_one_letter_code
_entity_poly.pdbx_strand_id
1 'polypeptide(L)'
;MRIGLIAILAAGCAIASAQPEDLIVVQGEEFACETDAWVAREQSSRYAPDSALRHLYGAAGGQGVATTKINVPAAGRYAVWVRHTVGRGNLRGPFRLRIMRGEEELATASFDEQAPESDPAMIHRYDWSHFEADLPAGLLNLAIDKLSPLICSSYTRQIDCIALTTDTEYQPDVQHWQPKVWLRVRLGPAETPPVYIHCFADHFRAPWYMHFSLSKDGFEQRVAPT
;
A
#
# COMPACT_ATOMS: atom_id res chain seq x y z
N MET A 1 5.55 14.51 58.61
CA MET A 1 4.62 13.96 57.59
C MET A 1 5.06 14.51 56.23
N ARG A 2 5.84 13.74 55.46
CA ARG A 2 6.36 14.17 54.15
C ARG A 2 5.63 13.38 53.08
N ILE A 3 4.88 14.07 52.24
CA ILE A 3 4.16 13.51 51.08
C ILE A 3 5.21 13.22 50.01
N GLY A 4 5.47 11.93 49.77
CA GLY A 4 6.33 11.48 48.68
C GLY A 4 5.54 11.45 47.37
N LEU A 5 5.91 12.33 46.44
CA LEU A 5 5.37 12.37 45.09
C LEU A 5 5.88 11.15 44.31
N ILE A 6 4.98 10.22 43.98
CA ILE A 6 5.27 9.11 43.05
C ILE A 6 5.18 9.68 41.63
N ALA A 7 6.32 9.83 40.97
CA ALA A 7 6.37 10.12 39.54
C ALA A 7 6.14 8.82 38.76
N ILE A 8 4.97 8.69 38.14
CA ILE A 8 4.69 7.62 37.18
C ILE A 8 5.37 8.00 35.86
N LEU A 9 6.49 7.35 35.53
CA LEU A 9 7.02 7.36 34.17
C LEU A 9 6.07 6.53 33.29
N ALA A 10 5.18 7.20 32.57
CA ALA A 10 4.50 6.59 31.43
C ALA A 10 5.51 6.52 30.28
N ALA A 11 6.19 5.37 30.15
CA ALA A 11 6.92 5.04 28.93
C ALA A 11 5.88 4.80 27.83
N GLY A 12 5.59 5.85 27.05
CA GLY A 12 4.84 5.72 25.82
C GLY A 12 5.66 4.95 24.80
N CYS A 13 5.60 3.62 24.84
CA CYS A 13 5.98 2.80 23.70
C CYS A 13 4.97 3.11 22.60
N ALA A 14 5.36 3.93 21.62
CA ALA A 14 4.72 3.89 20.32
C ALA A 14 4.84 2.44 19.83
N ILE A 15 3.74 1.70 19.85
CA ILE A 15 3.66 0.39 19.24
C ILE A 15 3.69 0.67 17.74
N ALA A 16 4.88 0.73 17.16
CA ALA A 16 5.01 0.48 15.74
C ALA A 16 4.45 -0.93 15.56
N SER A 17 3.29 -1.06 14.93
CA SER A 17 2.70 -2.35 14.61
C SER A 17 3.73 -3.10 13.80
N ALA A 18 4.35 -4.12 14.40
CA ALA A 18 5.32 -4.94 13.72
C ALA A 18 4.60 -5.62 12.55
N GLN A 19 5.21 -5.55 11.36
CA GLN A 19 4.69 -6.26 10.19
C GLN A 19 4.52 -7.75 10.54
N PRO A 20 3.38 -8.38 10.16
CA PRO A 20 3.22 -9.82 10.31
C PRO A 20 4.36 -10.59 9.63
N GLU A 21 4.91 -11.60 10.29
CA GLU A 21 6.02 -12.40 9.76
C GLU A 21 5.63 -13.18 8.49
N ASP A 22 4.35 -13.47 8.35
CA ASP A 22 3.75 -14.21 7.25
C ASP A 22 3.14 -13.29 6.17
N LEU A 23 3.40 -11.98 6.23
CA LEU A 23 2.90 -11.03 5.25
C LEU A 23 3.45 -11.36 3.84
N ILE A 24 2.54 -11.71 2.94
CA ILE A 24 2.83 -11.89 1.51
C ILE A 24 2.37 -10.61 0.81
N VAL A 25 3.26 -9.98 0.05
CA VAL A 25 2.93 -8.79 -0.75
C VAL A 25 3.21 -9.08 -2.22
N VAL A 26 2.26 -8.73 -3.08
CA VAL A 26 2.38 -8.80 -4.54
C VAL A 26 2.10 -7.42 -5.11
N GLN A 27 3.05 -6.86 -5.86
CA GLN A 27 2.84 -5.59 -6.56
C GLN A 27 1.95 -5.79 -7.80
N GLY A 28 1.17 -4.77 -8.14
CA GLY A 28 0.28 -4.81 -9.31
C GLY A 28 1.04 -5.06 -10.61
N GLU A 29 2.25 -4.53 -10.76
CA GLU A 29 3.09 -4.74 -11.95
C GLU A 29 3.70 -6.15 -12.06
N GLU A 30 3.60 -6.98 -11.03
CA GLU A 30 4.06 -8.38 -11.08
C GLU A 30 3.07 -9.30 -11.79
N PHE A 31 1.85 -8.83 -12.07
CA PHE A 31 0.86 -9.62 -12.80
C PHE A 31 1.24 -9.75 -14.27
N ALA A 32 1.24 -10.99 -14.76
CA ALA A 32 1.31 -11.29 -16.18
C ALA A 32 -0.02 -10.92 -16.85
N CYS A 33 0.05 -10.19 -17.96
CA CYS A 33 -1.10 -9.78 -18.75
C CYS A 33 -0.96 -10.34 -20.17
N GLU A 34 -1.90 -11.19 -20.59
CA GLU A 34 -1.86 -11.82 -21.91
C GLU A 34 -2.36 -10.89 -23.02
N THR A 35 -3.15 -9.87 -22.66
CA THR A 35 -3.76 -8.90 -23.58
C THR A 35 -3.57 -7.48 -23.07
N ASP A 36 -4.01 -6.49 -23.86
CA ASP A 36 -4.06 -5.09 -23.46
C ASP A 36 -5.20 -4.75 -22.47
N ALA A 37 -5.98 -5.75 -22.06
CA ALA A 37 -7.05 -5.59 -21.07
C ALA A 37 -6.50 -5.16 -19.70
N TRP A 38 -5.31 -5.64 -19.34
CA TRP A 38 -4.59 -5.26 -18.14
C TRP A 38 -3.17 -4.88 -18.51
N VAL A 39 -2.64 -3.80 -17.95
CA VAL A 39 -1.28 -3.34 -18.26
C VAL A 39 -0.65 -2.70 -17.03
N ALA A 40 0.60 -3.05 -16.73
CA ALA A 40 1.38 -2.36 -15.71
C ALA A 40 1.77 -0.94 -16.19
N ARG A 41 1.28 0.10 -15.53
CA ARG A 41 1.53 1.52 -15.87
C ARG A 41 2.21 2.26 -14.74
N GLU A 42 2.94 3.32 -15.10
CA GLU A 42 3.44 4.28 -14.11
C GLU A 42 2.28 4.99 -13.42
N GLN A 43 2.40 5.15 -12.12
CA GLN A 43 1.45 5.89 -11.33
C GLN A 43 1.73 7.39 -11.45
N SER A 44 0.88 8.09 -12.20
CA SER A 44 0.98 9.56 -12.36
C SER A 44 0.39 10.35 -11.19
N SER A 45 -0.26 9.67 -10.24
CA SER A 45 -0.94 10.34 -9.11
C SER A 45 0.08 10.79 -8.07
N ARG A 46 0.29 12.11 -8.00
CA ARG A 46 1.18 12.75 -7.02
C ARG A 46 0.69 12.68 -5.56
N TYR A 47 -0.42 11.99 -5.29
CA TYR A 47 -1.23 12.16 -4.08
C TYR A 47 -1.45 10.89 -3.26
N ALA A 48 -0.90 9.75 -3.66
CA ALA A 48 -0.93 8.54 -2.85
C ALA A 48 0.49 7.95 -2.81
N PRO A 49 1.03 7.61 -1.62
CA PRO A 49 2.28 6.87 -1.54
C PRO A 49 2.09 5.56 -2.32
N ASP A 50 2.83 5.36 -3.40
CA ASP A 50 2.78 4.15 -4.22
C ASP A 50 3.50 2.99 -3.52
N SER A 51 3.02 1.75 -3.67
CA SER A 51 3.77 0.60 -3.15
C SER A 51 5.01 0.31 -4.00
N ALA A 52 5.01 0.66 -5.30
CA ALA A 52 6.12 0.38 -6.21
C ALA A 52 6.21 1.25 -7.49
N LEU A 53 5.78 2.52 -7.47
CA LEU A 53 5.76 3.48 -8.63
C LEU A 53 4.84 3.10 -9.79
N ARG A 54 4.38 1.85 -9.86
CA ARG A 54 3.55 1.31 -10.91
C ARG A 54 2.32 0.64 -10.30
N HIS A 55 1.28 0.52 -11.11
CA HIS A 55 0.07 -0.22 -10.76
C HIS A 55 -0.37 -1.09 -11.94
N LEU A 56 -1.23 -2.05 -11.66
CA LEU A 56 -1.97 -2.78 -12.67
C LEU A 56 -3.18 -1.94 -13.10
N TYR A 57 -3.21 -1.54 -14.37
CA TYR A 57 -4.26 -0.71 -14.96
C TYR A 57 -5.25 -1.55 -15.76
N GLY A 58 -6.55 -1.48 -15.44
CA GLY A 58 -7.60 -2.24 -16.13
C GLY A 58 -8.74 -1.42 -16.72
N ALA A 59 -8.67 -0.08 -16.70
CA ALA A 59 -9.81 0.76 -17.08
C ALA A 59 -10.10 0.83 -18.59
N ALA A 60 -9.19 0.36 -19.44
CA ALA A 60 -9.34 0.33 -20.89
C ALA A 60 -9.09 -1.08 -21.45
N GLY A 61 -9.26 -1.27 -22.76
CA GLY A 61 -9.14 -2.58 -23.42
C GLY A 61 -10.39 -3.44 -23.24
N GLY A 62 -10.37 -4.62 -23.86
CA GLY A 62 -11.47 -5.59 -23.82
C GLY A 62 -11.54 -6.40 -22.52
N GLN A 63 -12.17 -7.58 -22.60
CA GLN A 63 -12.12 -8.56 -21.53
C GLN A 63 -10.74 -9.20 -21.45
N GLY A 64 -10.28 -9.52 -20.24
CA GLY A 64 -9.02 -10.21 -20.03
C GLY A 64 -8.72 -10.44 -18.56
N VAL A 65 -7.72 -11.29 -18.32
CA VAL A 65 -7.32 -11.74 -16.99
C VAL A 65 -5.85 -11.39 -16.78
N ALA A 66 -5.54 -10.82 -15.61
CA ALA A 66 -4.16 -10.68 -15.16
C ALA A 66 -3.88 -11.77 -14.12
N THR A 67 -2.73 -12.44 -14.19
CA THR A 67 -2.41 -13.54 -13.26
C THR A 67 -1.03 -13.41 -12.63
N THR A 68 -0.87 -13.90 -11.41
CA THR A 68 0.45 -14.10 -10.79
C THR A 68 0.41 -15.30 -9.86
N LYS A 69 1.59 -15.72 -9.38
CA LYS A 69 1.75 -16.84 -8.45
C LYS A 69 2.19 -16.35 -7.09
N ILE A 70 1.64 -16.93 -6.04
CA ILE A 70 2.06 -16.71 -4.67
C ILE A 70 2.38 -18.05 -4.00
N ASN A 71 3.31 -18.03 -3.05
CA ASN A 71 3.58 -19.18 -2.20
C ASN A 71 3.06 -18.90 -0.79
N VAL A 72 2.03 -19.63 -0.38
CA VAL A 72 1.46 -19.54 0.96
C VAL A 72 2.24 -20.46 1.90
N PRO A 73 2.88 -19.95 2.96
CA PRO A 73 3.81 -20.73 3.78
C PRO A 73 3.11 -21.76 4.67
N ALA A 74 1.90 -21.49 5.14
CA ALA A 74 1.13 -22.34 6.03
C ALA A 74 -0.35 -22.31 5.67
N ALA A 75 -1.07 -23.40 5.91
CA ALA A 75 -2.52 -23.40 5.76
C ALA A 75 -3.16 -22.61 6.90
N GLY A 76 -4.20 -21.84 6.61
CA GLY A 76 -4.87 -21.04 7.61
C GLY A 76 -5.90 -20.08 7.02
N ARG A 77 -6.52 -19.30 7.91
CA ARG A 77 -7.37 -18.19 7.52
C ARG A 77 -6.50 -16.96 7.26
N TYR A 78 -6.65 -16.36 6.09
CA TYR A 78 -5.93 -15.17 5.68
C TYR A 78 -6.89 -14.01 5.46
N ALA A 79 -6.52 -12.82 5.94
CA ALA A 79 -7.06 -11.58 5.40
C ALA A 79 -6.34 -11.25 4.10
N VAL A 80 -7.12 -11.05 3.03
CA VAL A 80 -6.64 -10.72 1.69
C VAL A 80 -7.00 -9.28 1.40
N TRP A 81 -6.02 -8.41 1.52
CA TRP A 81 -6.14 -6.98 1.32
C TRP A 81 -5.76 -6.60 -0.11
N VAL A 82 -6.57 -5.76 -0.74
CA VAL A 82 -6.31 -5.21 -2.07
C VAL A 82 -6.27 -3.70 -1.96
N ARG A 83 -5.14 -3.10 -2.35
CA ARG A 83 -5.02 -1.66 -2.49
C ARG A 83 -5.37 -1.25 -3.90
N HIS A 84 -6.44 -0.49 -4.07
CA HIS A 84 -6.90 -0.05 -5.38
C HIS A 84 -7.48 1.35 -5.33
N THR A 85 -7.61 1.97 -6.51
CA THR A 85 -8.28 3.26 -6.63
C THR A 85 -9.75 3.15 -6.32
N VAL A 86 -10.25 4.08 -5.51
CA VAL A 86 -11.66 4.34 -5.30
C VAL A 86 -11.95 5.76 -5.79
N GLY A 87 -12.95 5.88 -6.65
CA GLY A 87 -13.32 7.15 -7.30
C GLY A 87 -14.30 7.99 -6.46
N ARG A 88 -14.49 9.25 -6.85
CA ARG A 88 -15.53 10.12 -6.29
C ARG A 88 -16.91 9.82 -6.88
N GLY A 89 -17.95 9.82 -6.06
CA GLY A 89 -19.33 9.58 -6.48
C GLY A 89 -19.49 8.24 -7.20
N ASN A 90 -20.08 8.25 -8.40
CA ASN A 90 -20.39 7.04 -9.16
C ASN A 90 -19.25 6.55 -10.08
N LEU A 91 -18.04 7.12 -9.96
CA LEU A 91 -16.89 6.67 -10.76
C LEU A 91 -16.42 5.29 -10.31
N ARG A 92 -17.02 4.22 -10.85
CA ARG A 92 -16.66 2.83 -10.53
C ARG A 92 -15.87 2.17 -11.65
N GLY A 93 -15.02 1.22 -11.28
CA GLY A 93 -14.29 0.32 -12.16
C GLY A 93 -14.22 -1.07 -11.54
N PRO A 94 -15.36 -1.77 -11.38
CA PRO A 94 -15.41 -3.00 -10.61
C PRO A 94 -14.56 -4.09 -11.25
N PHE A 95 -13.99 -4.93 -10.40
CA PHE A 95 -13.13 -6.04 -10.78
C PHE A 95 -13.28 -7.17 -9.77
N ARG A 96 -12.79 -8.36 -10.12
CA ARG A 96 -12.81 -9.54 -9.26
C ARG A 96 -11.40 -10.05 -9.06
N LEU A 97 -11.05 -10.40 -7.82
CA LEU A 97 -9.87 -11.19 -7.49
C LEU A 97 -10.31 -12.62 -7.18
N ARG A 98 -9.62 -13.59 -7.77
CA ARG A 98 -9.77 -15.01 -7.50
C ARG A 98 -8.45 -15.59 -7.01
N ILE A 99 -8.54 -16.51 -6.05
CA ILE A 99 -7.41 -17.31 -5.55
C ILE A 99 -7.65 -18.74 -6.00
N MET A 100 -6.71 -19.29 -6.77
CA MET A 100 -6.87 -20.56 -7.47
C MET A 100 -5.77 -21.55 -7.08
N ARG A 101 -6.12 -22.84 -7.03
CA ARG A 101 -5.16 -23.96 -7.00
C ARG A 101 -5.34 -24.79 -8.27
N GLY A 102 -4.47 -24.57 -9.25
CA GLY A 102 -4.72 -25.07 -10.61
C GLY A 102 -5.97 -24.41 -11.17
N GLU A 103 -6.99 -25.22 -11.49
CA GLU A 103 -8.30 -24.75 -11.98
C GLU A 103 -9.35 -24.61 -10.86
N GLU A 104 -9.06 -25.09 -9.65
CA GLU A 104 -9.97 -25.00 -8.50
C GLU A 104 -9.96 -23.57 -7.93
N GLU A 105 -11.14 -22.94 -7.85
CA GLU A 105 -11.31 -21.66 -7.16
C GLU A 105 -11.44 -21.89 -5.66
N LEU A 106 -10.48 -21.37 -4.89
CA LEU A 106 -10.47 -21.45 -3.44
C LEU A 106 -11.23 -20.29 -2.79
N ALA A 107 -11.13 -19.10 -3.38
CA ALA A 107 -11.81 -17.90 -2.90
C ALA A 107 -11.99 -16.87 -4.01
N THR A 108 -13.01 -16.01 -3.86
CA THR A 108 -13.29 -14.91 -4.78
C THR A 108 -13.84 -13.71 -4.02
N ALA A 109 -13.48 -12.51 -4.47
CA ALA A 109 -14.09 -11.26 -4.02
C ALA A 109 -14.20 -10.26 -5.18
N SER A 110 -15.29 -9.50 -5.17
CA SER A 110 -15.50 -8.37 -6.07
C SER A 110 -15.19 -7.07 -5.34
N PHE A 111 -14.60 -6.12 -6.06
CA PHE A 111 -14.17 -4.83 -5.53
C PHE A 111 -14.73 -3.69 -6.37
N ASP A 112 -14.88 -2.52 -5.74
CA ASP A 112 -15.34 -1.28 -6.37
C ASP A 112 -16.72 -1.37 -7.05
N GLU A 113 -17.58 -2.27 -6.59
CA GLU A 113 -18.98 -2.40 -7.06
C GLU A 113 -19.89 -1.30 -6.50
N GLN A 114 -19.56 -0.79 -5.32
CA GLN A 114 -20.32 0.23 -4.61
C GLN A 114 -19.45 1.47 -4.35
N ALA A 115 -20.09 2.63 -4.23
CA ALA A 115 -19.39 3.84 -3.82
C ALA A 115 -18.84 3.67 -2.39
N PRO A 116 -17.69 4.30 -2.07
CA PRO A 116 -17.18 4.29 -0.69
C PRO A 116 -18.15 5.00 0.24
N GLU A 117 -18.10 4.66 1.53
CA GLU A 117 -18.87 5.35 2.57
C GLU A 117 -18.52 6.85 2.63
N SER A 118 -17.24 7.17 2.40
CA SER A 118 -16.75 8.55 2.32
C SER A 118 -16.12 8.82 0.97
N ASP A 119 -16.65 9.84 0.29
CA ASP A 119 -16.11 10.31 -0.97
C ASP A 119 -14.64 10.72 -0.81
N PRO A 120 -13.74 10.36 -1.74
CA PRO A 120 -12.42 10.93 -1.77
C PRO A 120 -12.49 12.46 -1.93
N ALA A 121 -11.60 13.17 -1.22
CA ALA A 121 -11.47 14.62 -1.36
C ALA A 121 -11.04 15.03 -2.78
N MET A 122 -10.38 14.13 -3.50
CA MET A 122 -9.95 14.27 -4.89
C MET A 122 -10.79 13.37 -5.81
N ILE A 123 -10.49 13.35 -7.12
CA ILE A 123 -11.22 12.51 -8.10
C ILE A 123 -11.13 11.02 -7.76
N HIS A 124 -9.98 10.57 -7.26
CA HIS A 124 -9.76 9.22 -6.76
C HIS A 124 -8.72 9.24 -5.62
N ARG A 125 -8.68 8.17 -4.83
CA ARG A 125 -7.60 7.86 -3.88
C ARG A 125 -7.33 6.35 -3.87
N TYR A 126 -6.18 5.92 -3.36
CA TYR A 126 -5.94 4.51 -3.10
C TYR A 126 -6.43 4.15 -1.70
N ASP A 127 -7.36 3.20 -1.65
CA ASP A 127 -7.88 2.65 -0.40
C ASP A 127 -7.59 1.15 -0.32
N TRP A 128 -7.68 0.64 0.90
CA TRP A 128 -7.62 -0.78 1.20
C TRP A 128 -9.04 -1.34 1.32
N SER A 129 -9.31 -2.41 0.57
CA SER A 129 -10.48 -3.27 0.75
C SER A 129 -9.99 -4.70 1.04
N HIS A 130 -10.80 -5.52 1.70
CA HIS A 130 -10.40 -6.90 2.01
C HIS A 130 -11.56 -7.89 2.06
N PHE A 131 -11.18 -9.16 2.08
CA PHE A 131 -12.03 -10.29 2.43
C PHE A 131 -11.16 -11.35 3.13
N GLU A 132 -11.80 -12.29 3.81
CA GLU A 132 -11.11 -13.43 4.42
C GLU A 132 -11.23 -14.68 3.55
N ALA A 133 -10.20 -15.51 3.56
CA ALA A 133 -10.20 -16.80 2.87
C ALA A 133 -9.42 -17.85 3.66
N ASP A 134 -9.94 -19.08 3.70
CA ASP A 134 -9.22 -20.23 4.23
C ASP A 134 -8.34 -20.80 3.10
N LEU A 135 -7.01 -20.64 3.22
CA LEU A 135 -6.05 -21.00 2.18
C LEU A 135 -5.20 -22.21 2.60
N PRO A 136 -4.90 -23.16 1.69
CA PRO A 136 -3.91 -24.19 1.92
C PRO A 136 -2.49 -23.65 1.77
N ALA A 137 -1.51 -24.30 2.40
CA ALA A 137 -0.11 -24.06 2.12
C ALA A 137 0.26 -24.47 0.68
N GLY A 138 1.22 -23.77 0.09
CA GLY A 138 1.80 -24.08 -1.22
C GLY A 138 1.58 -23.01 -2.27
N LEU A 139 1.86 -23.39 -3.52
CA LEU A 139 1.78 -22.50 -4.68
C LEU A 139 0.32 -22.30 -5.12
N LEU A 140 -0.14 -21.06 -5.11
CA LEU A 140 -1.47 -20.64 -5.56
C LEU A 140 -1.33 -19.61 -6.70
N ASN A 141 -2.39 -19.45 -7.49
CA ASN A 141 -2.49 -18.39 -8.48
C ASN A 141 -3.48 -17.32 -8.01
N LEU A 142 -3.10 -16.05 -8.14
CA LEU A 142 -4.04 -14.94 -8.10
C LEU A 142 -4.46 -14.60 -9.53
N ALA A 143 -5.76 -14.40 -9.75
CA ALA A 143 -6.31 -13.99 -11.04
C ALA A 143 -7.23 -12.79 -10.85
N ILE A 144 -7.07 -11.78 -11.70
CA ILE A 144 -7.87 -10.56 -11.67
C ILE A 144 -8.63 -10.41 -12.98
N ASP A 145 -9.95 -10.34 -12.89
CA ASP A 145 -10.87 -10.18 -14.02
C ASP A 145 -11.62 -8.86 -13.94
N LYS A 146 -12.07 -8.37 -15.09
CA LYS A 146 -12.95 -7.19 -15.13
C LYS A 146 -14.39 -7.59 -14.90
N LEU A 147 -15.09 -6.76 -14.14
CA LEU A 147 -16.55 -6.77 -14.07
C LEU A 147 -17.12 -5.64 -14.94
N SER A 148 -18.42 -5.71 -15.23
CA SER A 148 -19.09 -4.68 -16.03
C SER A 148 -19.09 -3.33 -15.31
N PRO A 149 -18.77 -2.21 -16.00
CA PRO A 149 -18.46 -2.12 -17.43
C PRO A 149 -17.01 -2.51 -17.75
N LEU A 150 -16.78 -3.13 -18.92
CA LEU A 150 -15.42 -3.55 -19.34
C LEU A 150 -14.45 -2.36 -19.49
N ILE A 151 -14.96 -1.23 -19.96
CA ILE A 151 -14.23 0.05 -20.04
C ILE A 151 -14.85 1.00 -19.01
N CYS A 152 -14.00 1.63 -18.20
CA CYS A 152 -14.41 2.56 -17.16
C CYS A 152 -13.51 3.81 -17.18
N SER A 153 -13.72 4.71 -16.21
CA SER A 153 -12.88 5.90 -16.07
C SER A 153 -11.41 5.51 -15.86
N SER A 154 -10.48 6.25 -16.46
CA SER A 154 -9.04 6.05 -16.23
C SER A 154 -8.60 6.30 -14.79
N TYR A 155 -9.46 6.90 -13.96
CA TYR A 155 -9.23 7.13 -12.53
C TYR A 155 -9.65 5.96 -11.63
N THR A 156 -10.20 4.89 -12.21
CA THR A 156 -10.68 3.70 -11.49
C THR A 156 -9.99 2.45 -12.01
N ARG A 157 -10.18 1.31 -11.33
CA ARG A 157 -9.56 0.02 -11.70
C ARG A 157 -8.04 0.12 -11.91
N GLN A 158 -7.37 0.81 -10.99
CA GLN A 158 -5.92 0.75 -10.81
C GLN A 158 -5.67 -0.02 -9.51
N ILE A 159 -4.89 -1.09 -9.58
CA ILE A 159 -4.56 -1.96 -8.44
C ILE A 159 -3.07 -1.79 -8.17
N ASP A 160 -2.75 -1.27 -6.98
CA ASP A 160 -1.39 -0.96 -6.55
C ASP A 160 -0.70 -2.22 -6.02
N CYS A 161 -1.30 -2.88 -5.03
CA CYS A 161 -0.76 -4.13 -4.50
C CYS A 161 -1.84 -4.99 -3.82
N ILE A 162 -1.48 -6.24 -3.56
CA ILE A 162 -2.26 -7.19 -2.76
C ILE A 162 -1.39 -7.66 -1.60
N ALA A 163 -1.96 -7.71 -0.40
CA ALA A 163 -1.30 -8.16 0.82
C ALA A 163 -2.12 -9.28 1.47
N LEU A 164 -1.47 -10.38 1.86
CA LEU A 164 -2.10 -11.51 2.55
C LEU A 164 -1.38 -11.75 3.88
N THR A 165 -2.15 -11.94 4.94
CA THR A 165 -1.64 -12.23 6.30
C THR A 165 -2.64 -13.09 7.07
N THR A 166 -2.17 -13.92 8.00
CA THR A 166 -3.04 -14.64 8.96
C THR A 166 -3.47 -13.76 10.14
N ASP A 167 -2.84 -12.60 10.33
CA ASP A 167 -3.33 -11.57 11.25
C ASP A 167 -4.51 -10.82 10.62
N THR A 168 -5.74 -11.26 10.94
CA THR A 168 -6.97 -10.71 10.36
C THR A 168 -7.28 -9.29 10.81
N GLU A 169 -6.68 -8.83 11.90
CA GLU A 169 -6.85 -7.47 12.43
C GLU A 169 -5.81 -6.49 11.86
N TYR A 170 -4.78 -7.00 11.18
CA TYR A 170 -3.74 -6.17 10.58
C TYR A 170 -4.25 -5.47 9.31
N GLN A 171 -4.37 -4.15 9.37
CA GLN A 171 -4.53 -3.31 8.18
C GLN A 171 -3.15 -2.97 7.58
N PRO A 172 -2.87 -3.32 6.31
CA PRO A 172 -1.56 -3.11 5.73
C PRO A 172 -1.19 -1.63 5.56
N ASP A 173 0.08 -1.32 5.83
CA ASP A 173 0.69 -0.02 5.52
C ASP A 173 1.81 -0.25 4.51
N VAL A 174 1.67 0.36 3.32
CA VAL A 174 2.68 0.28 2.25
C VAL A 174 4.08 0.64 2.74
N GLN A 175 4.19 1.52 3.74
CA GLN A 175 5.47 1.88 4.33
C GLN A 175 6.20 0.69 4.98
N HIS A 176 5.57 -0.43 5.28
CA HIS A 176 6.25 -1.57 5.90
C HIS A 176 7.16 -2.31 4.91
N TRP A 177 6.78 -2.40 3.63
CA TRP A 177 7.53 -3.13 2.59
C TRP A 177 8.10 -2.23 1.48
N GLN A 178 7.75 -0.95 1.45
CA GLN A 178 8.40 -0.02 0.53
C GLN A 178 9.92 0.03 0.76
N PRO A 179 10.74 0.02 -0.31
CA PRO A 179 12.17 0.23 -0.21
C PRO A 179 12.49 1.48 0.62
N LYS A 180 13.36 1.32 1.61
CA LYS A 180 13.78 2.42 2.50
C LYS A 180 15.14 2.95 2.09
N VAL A 181 15.24 4.28 1.99
CA VAL A 181 16.51 4.98 1.84
C VAL A 181 16.94 5.47 3.22
N TRP A 182 18.09 4.97 3.68
CA TRP A 182 18.67 5.36 4.97
C TRP A 182 19.79 6.37 4.72
N LEU A 183 19.67 7.56 5.30
CA LEU A 183 20.72 8.57 5.28
C LEU A 183 21.40 8.64 6.64
N ARG A 184 22.72 8.46 6.66
CA ARG A 184 23.54 8.70 7.85
C ARG A 184 24.42 9.91 7.62
N VAL A 185 24.29 10.91 8.50
CA VAL A 185 25.11 12.12 8.46
C VAL A 185 26.07 12.15 9.65
N ARG A 186 27.33 12.48 9.41
CA ARG A 186 28.33 12.70 10.46
C ARG A 186 28.97 14.08 10.25
N LEU A 187 28.77 14.97 11.20
CA LEU A 187 29.43 16.26 11.21
C LEU A 187 30.87 16.11 11.75
N GLY A 188 31.84 16.67 11.02
CA GLY A 188 33.20 16.85 11.51
C GLY A 188 33.31 18.06 12.45
N PRO A 189 34.53 18.39 12.93
CA PRO A 189 34.76 19.63 13.66
C PRO A 189 34.32 20.83 12.81
N ALA A 190 33.47 21.69 13.38
CA ALA A 190 33.03 22.93 12.75
C ALA A 190 33.52 24.10 13.60
N GLU A 191 34.24 25.04 12.99
CA GLU A 191 34.82 26.20 13.68
C GLU A 191 33.75 27.22 14.13
N THR A 192 32.56 27.19 13.50
CA THR A 192 31.45 28.13 13.75
C THR A 192 30.10 27.40 13.83
N PRO A 193 29.56 27.13 15.03
CA PRO A 193 28.16 26.73 15.22
C PRO A 193 27.20 27.94 15.13
N PRO A 194 25.94 27.77 14.67
CA PRO A 194 25.26 26.50 14.41
C PRO A 194 25.30 26.04 12.93
N VAL A 195 25.50 24.73 12.72
CA VAL A 195 25.32 24.07 11.42
C VAL A 195 23.93 23.45 11.39
N TYR A 196 23.09 23.88 10.45
CA TYR A 196 21.82 23.22 10.13
C TYR A 196 22.03 22.33 8.91
N ILE A 197 21.65 21.05 9.03
CA ILE A 197 21.65 20.13 7.88
C ILE A 197 20.22 20.06 7.36
N HIS A 198 20.04 20.58 6.16
CA HIS A 198 18.80 20.42 5.40
C HIS A 198 18.97 19.21 4.49
N CYS A 199 18.23 18.14 4.79
CA CYS A 199 18.17 16.97 3.93
C CYS A 199 16.96 17.11 3.01
N PHE A 200 17.22 17.30 1.73
CA PHE A 200 16.23 17.19 0.67
C PHE A 200 16.32 15.77 0.13
N ALA A 201 15.41 14.91 0.58
CA ALA A 201 15.24 13.59 -0.01
C ALA A 201 14.16 13.72 -1.07
N ASP A 202 14.58 13.71 -2.34
CA ASP A 202 13.65 13.49 -3.45
C ASP A 202 13.14 12.05 -3.28
N HIS A 203 11.87 11.93 -2.90
CA HIS A 203 11.27 10.62 -2.97
C HIS A 203 10.90 10.40 -4.42
N PHE A 204 11.31 9.27 -4.99
CA PHE A 204 10.71 8.78 -6.23
C PHE A 204 9.18 8.56 -6.10
N ARG A 205 8.60 8.73 -4.90
CA ARG A 205 7.25 8.35 -4.47
C ARG A 205 6.57 9.50 -3.76
N ALA A 206 5.25 9.58 -3.79
CA ALA A 206 4.54 10.59 -3.00
C ALA A 206 4.71 10.35 -1.47
N PRO A 207 4.89 11.40 -0.64
CA PRO A 207 5.13 12.78 -1.02
C PRO A 207 6.53 12.95 -1.62
N TRP A 208 6.59 13.48 -2.84
CA TRP A 208 7.81 13.68 -3.65
C TRP A 208 8.86 14.55 -2.97
N TYR A 209 8.45 15.29 -1.94
CA TYR A 209 9.30 16.17 -1.18
C TYR A 209 9.02 16.01 0.31
N MET A 210 10.06 15.71 1.08
CA MET A 210 10.07 15.88 2.52
C MET A 210 11.28 16.68 2.95
N HIS A 211 11.06 17.63 3.86
CA HIS A 211 12.11 18.46 4.43
C HIS A 211 12.39 18.02 5.86
N PHE A 212 13.61 17.51 6.06
CA PHE A 212 14.10 17.16 7.39
C PHE A 212 15.12 18.19 7.84
N SER A 213 14.99 18.62 9.09
CA SER A 213 15.95 19.48 9.77
C SER A 213 16.59 18.69 10.89
N LEU A 214 17.92 18.56 10.85
CA LEU A 214 18.70 17.93 11.92
C LEU A 214 19.42 19.04 12.71
N SER A 215 19.16 19.10 14.02
CA SER A 215 19.82 20.01 14.95
C SER A 215 20.49 19.23 16.08
N LYS A 216 21.12 19.93 17.03
CA LYS A 216 21.65 19.30 18.26
C LYS A 216 20.55 18.70 19.14
N ASP A 217 19.33 19.21 19.02
CA ASP A 217 18.17 18.76 19.81
C ASP A 217 17.49 17.53 19.19
N GLY A 218 17.99 17.07 18.04
CA GLY A 218 17.54 15.86 17.37
C GLY A 218 16.96 16.12 15.99
N PHE A 219 16.07 15.22 15.58
CA PHE A 219 15.42 15.22 14.29
C PHE A 219 14.07 15.94 14.36
N GLU A 220 13.84 16.84 13.41
CA GLU A 220 12.55 17.50 13.22
C GLU A 220 12.08 17.31 11.77
N GLN A 221 10.91 16.70 11.60
CA GLN A 221 10.21 16.68 10.32
C GLN A 221 9.47 17.99 10.15
N ARG A 222 9.85 18.81 9.17
CA ARG A 222 9.15 20.04 8.83
C ARG A 222 8.42 19.85 7.52
N VAL A 223 7.11 20.05 7.54
CA VAL A 223 6.37 20.28 6.29
C VAL A 223 6.68 21.73 5.91
N ALA A 224 7.23 21.97 4.74
CA ALA A 224 7.46 23.34 4.27
C ALA A 224 6.12 24.12 4.32
N PRO A 225 6.14 25.43 4.61
CA PRO A 225 4.91 26.21 4.59
C PRO A 225 4.32 26.20 3.17
N THR A 226 3.00 26.14 3.10
CA THR A 226 2.18 26.45 1.93
C THR A 226 2.54 27.79 1.32
#